data_AF-A0A1V4TNG1-F1
#
_entry.id   AF-A0A1V4TNG1-F1
#
_cell.length_a   1.000
_cell.length_b   1.000
_cell.length_c   1.000
_cell.angle_alpha   90.00
_cell.angle_beta   90.00
_cell.angle_gamma   90.00
#
_symmetry.space_group_name_H-M   'P 1'
#
loop_
_entity.id
_entity.type
_entity.pdbx_description
1 polymer ?
#
loop_
_entity_poly.entity_id
_entity_poly.type
_entity_poly.pdbx_seq_one_letter_code
_entity_poly.pdbx_strand_id
1 'polypeptide(L)' 'MVAEPSARVPDATEVIRKKDLLATDVVMDSEVALMATPDLSICGFTDNSFLAAHLDNFFQMSLERPMDMMR' A
#
# COMPACT_ATOMS: atom_id res chain seq x y z
N MET A 1 -2.66 -7.58 -10.03
CA MET A 1 -3.73 -8.52 -9.62
C MET A 1 -3.83 -8.43 -8.11
N VAL A 2 -4.99 -8.05 -7.58
CA VAL A 2 -5.26 -8.16 -6.14
C VAL A 2 -5.69 -9.60 -5.87
N ALA A 3 -5.05 -10.26 -4.91
CA ALA A 3 -5.29 -11.67 -4.60
C ALA A 3 -6.01 -11.83 -3.26
N GLU A 4 -6.62 -12.99 -3.05
CA GLU A 4 -7.21 -13.36 -1.76
C GLU A 4 -6.19 -13.22 -0.61
N PRO A 5 -6.61 -12.87 0.61
CA PRO A 5 -5.69 -12.66 1.73
C PRO A 5 -4.81 -13.86 2.07
N SER A 6 -5.24 -15.07 1.69
CA SER A 6 -4.54 -16.35 1.88
C SER A 6 -3.56 -16.70 0.76
N ALA A 7 -3.54 -15.92 -0.33
CA ALA A 7 -2.60 -16.14 -1.42
C ALA A 7 -1.16 -15.94 -0.94
N ARG A 8 -0.26 -16.80 -1.45
CA ARG A 8 1.16 -16.69 -1.17
C ARG A 8 1.69 -15.37 -1.74
N VAL A 9 2.37 -14.60 -0.90
CA VAL A 9 2.99 -13.34 -1.29
C VAL A 9 4.38 -13.61 -1.85
N PRO A 10 4.83 -12.89 -2.90
CA PRO A 10 6.19 -13.01 -3.42
C PRO A 10 7.26 -12.79 -2.35
N ASP A 11 8.44 -13.38 -2.57
CA ASP A 11 9.59 -13.13 -1.73
C ASP A 11 9.99 -11.64 -1.81
N ALA A 12 10.61 -11.09 -0.75
CA ALA A 12 10.96 -9.67 -0.61
C ALA A 12 9.77 -8.66 -0.66
N THR A 13 8.56 -9.10 -0.31
CA THR A 13 7.39 -8.21 -0.18
C THR A 13 7.06 -7.97 1.30
N GLU A 14 6.88 -6.71 1.69
CA GLU A 14 6.29 -6.36 2.98
C GLU A 14 4.75 -6.32 2.87
N VAL A 15 4.05 -6.92 3.83
CA VAL A 15 2.58 -6.98 3.81
C VAL A 15 2.02 -6.43 5.11
N ILE A 16 1.31 -5.32 5.00
CA ILE A 16 0.67 -4.67 6.14
C ILE A 16 -0.84 -4.79 5.98
N ARG A 17 -1.50 -5.36 7.00
CA ARG A 17 -2.97 -5.49 7.05
C ARG A 17 -3.49 -4.63 8.20
N LYS A 18 -4.29 -3.60 7.87
CA LYS A 18 -4.94 -2.70 8.84
C LYS A 18 -6.44 -2.68 8.56
N LYS A 19 -7.26 -2.86 9.60
CA LYS A 19 -8.73 -2.97 9.47
C LYS A 19 -9.41 -1.71 8.95
N ASP A 20 -8.80 -0.54 9.16
CA ASP A 20 -9.36 0.76 8.79
C ASP A 20 -8.63 1.40 7.59
N LEU A 21 -7.94 0.59 6.75
CA LEU A 21 -7.37 1.10 5.51
C LEU A 21 -8.52 1.37 4.51
N LEU A 22 -8.55 2.58 3.95
CA LEU A 22 -9.57 2.99 2.99
C LEU A 22 -9.34 2.44 1.58
N ALA A 23 -8.21 1.79 1.33
CA ALA A 23 -7.85 1.20 0.05
C ALA A 23 -6.93 -0.02 0.24
N THR A 24 -6.87 -0.89 -0.77
CA THR A 24 -5.82 -1.91 -0.91
C THR A 24 -4.80 -1.35 -1.90
N ASP A 25 -3.60 -1.08 -1.39
CA ASP A 25 -2.58 -0.38 -2.16
C ASP A 25 -1.37 -1.28 -2.36
N VAL A 26 -0.86 -1.32 -3.59
CA VAL A 26 0.39 -2.00 -3.96
C VAL A 26 1.30 -0.96 -4.58
N VAL A 27 2.49 -0.79 -4.03
CA VAL A 27 3.55 0.02 -4.63
C VAL A 27 4.75 -0.89 -4.88
N MET A 28 5.35 -0.79 -6.06
CA MET A 28 6.55 -1.54 -6.45
C MET A 28 7.67 -0.56 -6.75
N ASP A 29 8.75 -0.64 -5.97
CA ASP A 29 9.99 0.13 -6.12
C ASP A 29 9.79 1.65 -6.27
N SER A 30 8.68 2.18 -5.73
CA SER A 30 8.26 3.58 -5.93
C SER A 30 8.07 4.00 -7.40
N GLU A 31 7.99 3.07 -8.35
CA GLU A 31 7.84 3.35 -9.79
C GLU A 31 6.43 3.10 -10.30
N VAL A 32 5.74 2.12 -9.71
CA VAL A 32 4.40 1.71 -10.11
C VAL A 32 3.52 1.58 -8.89
N ALA A 33 2.28 2.06 -8.97
CA ALA A 33 1.30 1.94 -7.91
C ALA A 33 -0.08 1.50 -8.42
N LEU A 34 -0.77 0.69 -7.61
CA LEU A 34 -2.16 0.34 -7.77
C LEU A 34 -2.89 0.65 -6.46
N MET A 35 -4.04 1.30 -6.56
CA MET A 35 -4.92 1.57 -5.43
C MET A 35 -6.31 1.04 -5.75
N ALA A 36 -6.95 0.38 -4.80
CA ALA A 36 -8.31 -0.13 -4.97
C ALA A 36 -9.16 0.13 -3.73
N THR A 37 -10.46 0.38 -3.90
CA THR A 37 -11.38 0.41 -2.75
C THR A 37 -11.43 -0.95 -2.04
N PRO A 38 -11.85 -1.02 -0.76
CA PRO A 38 -11.82 -2.26 0.01
C PRO A 38 -12.68 -3.38 -0.60
N ASP A 39 -13.72 -3.01 -1.33
CA ASP A 39 -14.61 -3.91 -2.08
C ASP A 39 -14.17 -4.16 -3.52
N LEU A 40 -13.00 -3.63 -3.93
CA LEU A 40 -12.42 -3.71 -5.27
C LEU A 40 -13.32 -3.13 -6.39
N SER A 41 -14.36 -2.36 -6.05
CA SER A 41 -15.27 -1.78 -7.03
C SER A 41 -14.65 -0.64 -7.84
N ILE A 42 -13.65 0.04 -7.29
CA ILE A 42 -12.88 1.09 -7.96
C ILE A 42 -11.40 0.74 -7.84
N CYS A 43 -10.70 0.77 -8.97
CA CYS A 43 -9.26 0.53 -9.06
C CYS A 43 -8.59 1.64 -9.87
N GLY A 44 -7.48 2.18 -9.36
CA GLY A 44 -6.59 3.09 -10.05
C GLY A 44 -5.20 2.47 -10.21
N PHE A 45 -4.57 2.75 -11.35
CA PHE A 45 -3.20 2.33 -11.64
C PHE A 45 -2.41 3.54 -12.11
N THR A 46 -1.13 3.62 -11.73
CA THR A 46 -0.18 4.56 -12.30
C THR A 46 1.21 3.94 -12.42
N ASP A 47 1.86 4.22 -13.54
CA ASP A 47 3.27 3.98 -13.83
C ASP A 47 4.07 5.30 -13.86
N ASN A 48 3.46 6.40 -13.42
CA ASN A 48 4.16 7.65 -13.23
C ASN A 48 4.94 7.58 -11.92
N SER A 49 6.26 7.45 -12.02
CA SER A 49 7.16 7.30 -10.88
C SER A 49 7.04 8.42 -9.84
N PHE A 50 6.72 9.65 -10.25
CA PHE A 50 6.50 10.75 -9.30
C PHE A 50 5.26 10.50 -8.43
N LEU A 51 4.15 10.04 -9.03
CA LEU A 51 2.93 9.73 -8.29
C LEU A 51 3.10 8.48 -7.43
N ALA A 52 3.75 7.45 -7.95
CA ALA A 52 4.03 6.22 -7.21
C ALA A 52 4.91 6.50 -5.98
N ALA A 53 6.00 7.26 -6.13
CA ALA A 53 6.85 7.66 -5.01
C ALA A 53 6.11 8.58 -4.01
N HIS A 54 5.21 9.45 -4.48
CA HIS A 54 4.39 10.27 -3.58
C HIS A 54 3.47 9.42 -2.71
N LEU A 55 2.84 8.39 -3.30
CA LEU A 55 1.98 7.44 -2.58
C LEU A 55 2.78 6.61 -1.57
N ASP A 56 3.95 6.11 -1.95
CA ASP A 56 4.84 5.35 -1.07
C ASP A 56 5.19 6.15 0.19
N ASN A 57 5.65 7.39 0.01
CA ASN A 57 5.96 8.30 1.11
C ASN A 57 4.73 8.55 2.00
N PHE A 58 3.56 8.76 1.39
CA PHE A 58 2.31 8.94 2.15
C PHE A 58 1.98 7.70 2.98
N PHE A 59 2.18 6.49 2.45
CA PHE A 59 1.96 5.26 3.20
C PHE A 59 2.95 5.12 4.35
N GLN A 60 4.25 5.36 4.12
CA GLN A 60 5.26 5.30 5.18
C GLN A 60 4.88 6.23 6.35
N MET A 61 4.53 7.49 6.07
CA MET A 61 4.08 8.45 7.09
C MET A 61 2.77 8.01 7.79
N SER A 62 1.84 7.38 7.06
CA SER A 62 0.54 6.94 7.59
C SER A 62 0.63 5.65 8.41
N LEU A 63 1.67 4.86 8.18
CA LEU A 63 1.95 3.59 8.83
C LEU A 63 2.86 3.77 10.06
N GLU A 64 3.66 4.83 10.11
CA GLU A 64 4.34 5.30 11.31
C GLU A 64 3.31 5.57 12.43
N ARG A 65 3.33 4.72 13.47
CA ARG A 65 2.63 5.01 14.74
C ARG A 65 3.49 5.97 15.56
N PRO A 66 2.90 6.93 16.31
CA PRO A 66 3.61 7.61 17.39
C PRO A 66 3.96 6.60 18.49
N MET A 67 5.07 5.89 18.34
CA MET A 67 5.63 4.98 19.35
C MET A 67 7.09 5.30 19.71
N ASP A 68 7.53 6.54 19.47
CA ASP A 68 8.84 7.03 19.95
C ASP A 68 8.76 8.35 20.73
N MET A 69 7.57 8.76 21.19
CA MET A 69 7.40 9.96 22.02
C MET A 69 6.82 9.69 23.42
N MET A 70 6.76 8.43 23.84
CA MET A 70 6.51 8.06 25.24
C MET A 70 7.23 6.73 25.58
N ARG A 71 8.48 6.87 26.04
CA ARG A 71 9.26 5.89 26.81
C ARG A 71 9.81 4.65 26.11
#